data_AF-A0A329S4I3-F1
#
_entry.id   AF-A0A329S4I3-F1
#
_cell.length_a   1.000
_cell.length_b   1.000
_cell.length_c   1.000
_cell.angle_alpha   90.00
_cell.angle_beta   90.00
_cell.angle_gamma   90.00
#
_symmetry.space_group_name_H-M   'P 1'
#
loop_
_entity.id
_entity.type
_entity.pdbx_description
1 polymer ?
#
loop_
_entity_poly.entity_id
_entity_poly.type
_entity_poly.pdbx_seq_one_letter_code
_entity_poly.pdbx_strand_id
1 'polypeptide(L)'
;MEIDDAPFVPATERALDASNCGYRLLMKMGWRSGSGLGKREQGIVEPLKMKENLVCLGLGKAEEYDKVTQLATRERRKLGAEVEETAEQTAAREAKGAKEEQLKAQVINMQAAFFCADCRKQYKTVVEMENHLSSYDHHHTKRLRELQQQKRRAGSEEAQHVKRRKEQQQEEVMLQKRIAAQTQAAQSKTMETKETTVAATNDVDTKEKSMETTKIGFSFGGGMKMGSKKPAKKALAISSAFSNPFSK
;
A
#
# COMPACT_ATOMS: atom_id res chain seq x y z
N MET A 1 33.71 -52.43 -17.56
CA MET A 1 34.54 -51.21 -17.64
C MET A 1 34.06 -50.34 -16.50
N GLU A 2 34.69 -50.54 -15.33
CA GLU A 2 34.42 -49.71 -14.17
C GLU A 2 35.05 -48.35 -14.48
N ILE A 3 34.21 -47.32 -14.57
CA ILE A 3 34.67 -45.95 -14.72
C ILE A 3 34.98 -45.53 -13.30
N ASP A 4 36.26 -45.42 -12.98
CA ASP A 4 36.70 -44.86 -11.70
C ASP A 4 36.17 -43.43 -11.58
N ASP A 5 35.12 -43.24 -10.76
CA ASP A 5 34.52 -41.96 -10.37
C ASP A 5 35.47 -41.18 -9.41
N ALA A 6 36.75 -41.13 -9.74
CA ALA A 6 37.72 -40.34 -9.01
C ALA A 6 37.53 -38.85 -9.39
N PRO A 7 37.40 -37.93 -8.41
CA PRO A 7 37.26 -36.51 -8.70
C PRO A 7 38.43 -36.02 -9.55
N PHE A 8 38.15 -35.14 -10.51
CA PHE A 8 39.19 -34.53 -11.34
C PHE A 8 40.14 -33.70 -10.47
N VAL A 9 41.29 -34.28 -10.13
CA VAL A 9 42.37 -33.57 -9.44
C VAL A 9 43.20 -32.85 -10.50
N PRO A 10 43.41 -31.53 -10.44
CA PRO A 10 44.24 -30.81 -11.41
C PRO A 10 45.68 -31.36 -11.40
N ALA A 11 46.37 -31.32 -12.54
CA ALA A 11 47.71 -31.89 -12.69
C ALA A 11 48.76 -31.31 -11.73
N THR A 12 48.53 -30.09 -11.22
CA THR A 12 49.36 -29.42 -10.21
C THR A 12 49.27 -30.05 -8.82
N GLU A 13 48.23 -30.83 -8.55
CA GLU A 13 47.97 -31.49 -7.26
C GLU A 13 48.25 -33.00 -7.32
N ARG A 14 48.58 -33.54 -8.51
CA ARG A 14 48.95 -34.95 -8.66
C ARG A 14 50.44 -35.13 -8.39
N ALA A 15 50.77 -36.02 -7.45
CA ALA A 15 52.15 -36.47 -7.26
C ALA A 15 52.71 -37.09 -8.56
N LEU A 16 54.00 -36.89 -8.83
CA LEU A 16 54.65 -37.52 -9.97
C LEU A 16 54.58 -39.04 -9.83
N ASP A 17 53.93 -39.70 -10.78
CA ASP A 17 53.87 -41.15 -10.83
C ASP A 17 55.25 -41.77 -11.15
N ALA A 18 55.47 -43.01 -10.71
CA ALA A 18 56.70 -43.77 -10.90
C ALA A 18 57.04 -44.04 -12.38
N SER A 19 56.05 -43.95 -13.28
CA SER A 19 56.23 -44.00 -14.72
C SER A 19 57.01 -42.81 -15.29
N ASN A 20 57.02 -41.67 -14.61
CA ASN A 20 57.67 -40.46 -15.08
C ASN A 20 59.21 -40.58 -15.06
N CYS A 21 59.86 -40.19 -16.15
CA CYS A 21 61.32 -40.22 -16.27
C CYS A 21 62.01 -39.36 -15.19
N GLY A 22 61.47 -38.17 -14.90
CA GLY A 22 61.96 -37.26 -13.87
C GLY A 22 61.89 -37.87 -12.48
N TYR A 23 60.79 -38.54 -12.13
CA TYR A 23 60.64 -39.25 -10.86
C TYR A 23 61.73 -40.33 -10.67
N ARG A 24 61.96 -41.16 -11.70
CA ARG A 24 63.01 -42.19 -11.67
C ARG A 24 64.41 -41.61 -11.54
N LEU A 25 64.69 -40.47 -12.18
CA LEU A 25 65.98 -39.79 -12.07
C LEU A 25 66.20 -39.23 -10.66
N LEU A 26 65.19 -38.58 -10.09
CA LEU A 26 65.25 -38.02 -8.74
C LEU A 26 65.51 -39.10 -7.69
N MET A 27 64.79 -40.23 -7.78
CA MET A 27 65.01 -41.41 -6.92
C MET A 27 66.44 -41.94 -7.02
N LYS A 28 67.04 -41.99 -8.22
CA LYS A 28 68.43 -42.42 -8.42
C LYS A 28 69.45 -41.46 -7.80
N MET A 29 69.13 -40.17 -7.73
CA MET A 29 69.96 -39.15 -7.08
C MET A 29 69.79 -39.14 -5.54
N GLY A 30 69.03 -40.09 -4.98
CA GLY A 30 68.85 -40.25 -3.53
C GLY A 30 67.67 -39.47 -2.96
N TRP A 31 66.84 -38.85 -3.80
CA TRP A 31 65.57 -38.26 -3.35
C TRP A 31 64.56 -39.35 -2.98
N ARG A 32 63.73 -39.11 -1.97
CA ARG A 32 62.66 -40.02 -1.51
C ARG A 32 61.30 -39.37 -1.74
N SER A 33 60.33 -40.15 -2.25
CA SER A 33 58.97 -39.67 -2.47
C SER A 33 58.37 -39.12 -1.17
N GLY A 34 57.84 -37.89 -1.23
CA GLY A 34 57.28 -37.18 -0.08
C GLY A 34 58.30 -36.40 0.78
N SER A 35 59.60 -36.49 0.47
CA SER A 35 60.65 -35.73 1.18
C SER A 35 61.01 -34.42 0.46
N GLY A 36 61.32 -33.39 1.24
CA GLY A 36 61.79 -32.10 0.73
C GLY A 36 63.21 -32.21 0.15
N LEU A 37 63.56 -31.34 -0.80
CA LEU A 37 64.93 -31.29 -1.32
C LEU A 37 65.88 -30.55 -0.36
N GLY A 38 67.16 -30.91 -0.37
CA GLY A 38 68.22 -30.21 0.37
C GLY A 38 68.96 -31.08 1.38
N LYS A 39 70.08 -30.57 1.91
CA LYS A 39 70.98 -31.32 2.82
C LYS A 39 70.28 -31.92 4.06
N ARG A 40 69.21 -31.26 4.55
CA ARG A 40 68.40 -31.69 5.69
C ARG A 40 66.92 -31.86 5.29
N GLU A 41 66.65 -32.11 4.01
CA GLU A 41 65.29 -32.25 3.47
C GLU A 41 64.40 -31.02 3.72
N GLN A 42 65.01 -29.83 3.84
CA GLN A 42 64.34 -28.59 4.25
C GLN A 42 63.48 -27.92 3.15
N GLY A 43 63.48 -28.46 1.94
CA GLY A 43 62.76 -27.92 0.79
C GLY A 43 61.25 -28.13 0.89
N ILE A 44 60.50 -27.28 0.21
CA ILE A 44 59.04 -27.38 0.13
C ILE A 44 58.68 -28.64 -0.67
N VAL A 45 57.80 -29.48 -0.11
CA VAL A 45 57.32 -30.73 -0.73
C VAL A 45 56.25 -30.43 -1.79
N GLU A 46 55.34 -29.50 -1.50
CA GLU A 46 54.26 -29.12 -2.40
C GLU A 46 54.67 -28.01 -3.37
N PRO A 47 54.32 -28.11 -4.66
CA PRO A 47 54.55 -27.03 -5.62
C PRO A 47 53.87 -25.72 -5.17
N LEU A 48 54.59 -24.60 -5.28
CA LEU A 48 54.03 -23.29 -4.98
C LEU A 48 52.93 -22.92 -5.98
N LYS A 49 51.72 -22.64 -5.47
CA LYS A 49 50.59 -22.16 -6.27
C LYS A 49 50.72 -20.65 -6.46
N MET A 50 51.03 -20.21 -7.68
CA MET A 50 51.04 -18.79 -8.03
C MET A 50 49.61 -18.30 -8.25
N LYS A 51 49.25 -17.16 -7.65
CA LYS A 51 47.99 -16.48 -7.97
C LYS A 51 48.11 -15.85 -9.35
N GLU A 52 47.11 -16.05 -10.21
CA GLU A 52 47.07 -15.43 -11.53
C GLU A 52 46.85 -13.91 -11.37
N ASN A 53 47.76 -13.12 -11.93
CA ASN A 53 47.62 -11.68 -11.96
C ASN A 53 46.85 -11.28 -13.21
N LEU A 54 45.57 -10.95 -13.04
CA LEU A 54 44.79 -10.30 -14.07
C LEU A 54 45.29 -8.86 -14.21
N VAL A 55 46.15 -8.60 -15.20
CA VAL A 55 46.95 -7.37 -15.43
C VAL A 55 46.15 -6.06 -15.30
N CYS A 56 44.83 -6.10 -15.51
CA CYS A 56 43.95 -4.94 -15.49
C CYS A 56 43.26 -4.66 -14.13
N LEU A 57 43.43 -5.53 -13.12
CA LEU A 57 42.83 -5.35 -11.81
C LEU A 57 43.87 -4.88 -10.78
N GLY A 58 43.47 -3.92 -9.94
CA GLY A 58 44.27 -3.52 -8.79
C GLY A 58 44.45 -4.68 -7.79
N LEU A 59 45.53 -4.62 -7.01
CA LEU A 59 45.81 -5.61 -5.95
C LEU A 59 44.61 -5.70 -4.98
N GLY A 60 44.19 -6.93 -4.66
CA GLY A 60 43.05 -7.20 -3.77
C GLY A 60 41.67 -7.09 -4.43
N LYS A 61 41.57 -6.53 -5.63
CA LYS A 61 40.28 -6.35 -6.30
C LYS A 61 39.68 -7.70 -6.72
N ALA A 62 40.49 -8.59 -7.30
CA ALA A 62 40.04 -9.92 -7.71
C ALA A 62 39.37 -10.69 -6.55
N GLU A 63 39.99 -10.67 -5.36
CA GLU A 63 39.46 -11.34 -4.16
C GLU A 63 38.12 -10.75 -3.69
N GLU A 64 37.94 -9.42 -3.84
CA GLU A 64 36.66 -8.78 -3.56
C GLU A 64 35.58 -9.21 -4.57
N TYR A 65 35.90 -9.25 -5.87
CA TYR A 65 34.95 -9.74 -6.87
C TYR A 65 34.54 -11.18 -6.62
N ASP A 66 35.48 -12.04 -6.25
CA ASP A 66 35.20 -13.44 -5.94
C ASP A 66 34.27 -13.55 -4.73
N LYS A 67 34.52 -12.78 -3.66
CA LYS A 67 33.64 -12.73 -2.49
C LYS A 67 32.24 -12.24 -2.86
N VAL A 68 32.13 -11.17 -3.64
CA VAL A 68 30.83 -10.65 -4.08
C VAL A 68 30.10 -11.66 -4.95
N THR A 69 30.82 -12.33 -5.86
CA THR A 69 30.26 -13.36 -6.74
C THR A 69 29.80 -14.57 -5.93
N GLN A 70 30.61 -15.03 -4.97
CA GLN A 70 30.26 -16.12 -4.07
C GLN A 70 29.05 -15.76 -3.22
N LEU A 71 28.99 -14.56 -2.63
CA LEU A 71 27.84 -14.12 -1.86
C LEU A 71 26.56 -14.02 -2.71
N ALA A 72 26.67 -13.57 -3.95
CA ALA A 72 25.56 -13.49 -4.88
C ALA A 72 25.08 -14.87 -5.37
N THR A 73 25.99 -15.83 -5.50
CA THR A 73 25.72 -17.19 -6.02
C THR A 73 25.50 -18.24 -4.94
N ARG A 74 25.81 -17.94 -3.68
CA ARG A 74 25.72 -18.86 -2.54
C ARG A 74 24.33 -19.47 -2.39
N GLU A 75 23.30 -18.67 -2.65
CA GLU A 75 21.92 -19.12 -2.54
C GLU A 75 21.18 -18.88 -3.85
N ARG A 76 20.43 -19.89 -4.29
CA ARG A 76 19.44 -19.70 -5.35
C ARG A 76 18.45 -18.65 -4.86
N ARG A 77 18.23 -17.60 -5.66
CA ARG A 77 17.18 -16.61 -5.40
C ARG A 77 15.85 -17.35 -5.17
N LYS A 78 15.36 -17.33 -3.92
CA LYS A 78 14.12 -17.99 -3.55
C LYS A 78 12.95 -17.38 -4.32
N LEU A 79 12.03 -18.22 -4.75
CA LEU A 79 10.78 -17.78 -5.38
C LEU A 79 9.90 -17.11 -4.31
N GLY A 80 9.08 -16.13 -4.70
CA GLY A 80 8.26 -15.37 -3.75
C GLY A 80 7.28 -16.21 -2.91
N ALA A 81 7.02 -17.46 -3.28
CA ALA A 81 6.20 -18.41 -2.53
C ALA A 81 6.95 -19.18 -1.43
N GLU A 82 8.28 -19.18 -1.45
CA GLU A 82 9.14 -19.89 -0.48
C GLU A 82 9.71 -18.94 0.59
N VAL A 83 9.69 -17.64 0.33
CA VAL A 83 9.96 -16.61 1.33
C VAL A 83 8.68 -16.44 2.15
N GLU A 84 8.51 -17.28 3.16
CA GLU A 84 7.52 -17.05 4.23
C GLU A 84 7.73 -15.64 4.77
N GLU A 85 6.77 -14.75 4.54
CA GLU A 85 6.78 -13.41 5.12
C GLU A 85 6.59 -13.57 6.63
N THR A 86 7.70 -13.75 7.35
CA THR A 86 7.68 -13.74 8.81
C THR A 86 6.97 -12.47 9.28
N ALA A 87 6.15 -12.57 10.34
CA ALA A 87 5.40 -11.43 10.88
C ALA A 87 6.29 -10.23 11.21
N GLU A 88 7.57 -10.46 11.46
CA GLU A 88 8.59 -9.43 11.67
C GLU A 88 8.98 -8.70 10.39
N GLN A 89 9.05 -9.38 9.24
CA GLN A 89 9.35 -8.77 7.94
C GLN A 89 8.19 -7.94 7.41
N THR A 90 6.94 -8.37 7.64
CA THR A 90 5.75 -7.56 7.32
C THR A 90 5.67 -6.34 8.23
N ALA A 91 5.86 -6.51 9.54
CA ALA A 91 5.93 -5.39 10.49
C ALA A 91 7.07 -4.43 10.17
N ALA A 92 8.23 -4.91 9.73
CA ALA A 92 9.34 -4.05 9.30
C ALA A 92 9.03 -3.28 8.00
N ARG A 93 8.30 -3.90 7.06
CA ARG A 93 7.85 -3.23 5.83
C ARG A 93 6.81 -2.16 6.13
N GLU A 94 5.85 -2.47 6.99
CA GLU A 94 4.82 -1.54 7.45
C GLU A 94 5.44 -0.38 8.25
N ALA A 95 6.38 -0.66 9.15
CA ALA A 95 7.09 0.37 9.90
C ALA A 95 7.94 1.27 9.00
N LYS A 96 8.57 0.73 7.95
CA LYS A 96 9.27 1.53 6.92
C LYS A 96 8.28 2.38 6.12
N GLY A 97 7.18 1.79 5.67
CA GLY A 97 6.11 2.50 4.96
C GLY A 97 5.54 3.65 5.79
N ALA A 98 5.23 3.41 7.07
CA ALA A 98 4.73 4.42 7.99
C ALA A 98 5.75 5.55 8.22
N LYS A 99 7.04 5.24 8.34
CA LYS A 99 8.10 6.26 8.45
C LYS A 99 8.22 7.09 7.18
N GLU A 100 8.20 6.46 6.01
CA GLU A 100 8.24 7.15 4.72
C GLU A 100 7.02 8.05 4.50
N GLU A 101 5.83 7.60 4.90
CA GLU A 101 4.60 8.40 4.83
C GLU A 101 4.65 9.61 5.77
N GLN A 102 5.16 9.44 7.00
CA GLN A 102 5.39 10.55 7.92
C GLN A 102 6.40 11.55 7.36
N LEU A 103 7.51 11.09 6.78
CA LEU A 103 8.49 11.97 6.13
C LEU A 103 7.88 12.71 4.94
N LYS A 104 7.11 12.03 4.10
CA LYS A 104 6.39 12.67 2.98
C LYS A 104 5.41 13.73 3.48
N ALA A 105 4.64 13.44 4.53
CA ALA A 105 3.71 14.40 5.13
C ALA A 105 4.44 15.63 5.71
N GLN A 106 5.59 15.42 6.38
CA GLN A 106 6.42 16.51 6.88
C GLN A 106 6.99 17.36 5.74
N VAL A 107 7.49 16.74 4.67
CA VAL A 107 7.99 17.46 3.49
C VAL A 107 6.86 18.26 2.83
N ILE A 108 5.66 17.68 2.69
CA ILE A 108 4.48 18.40 2.17
C ILE A 108 4.14 19.59 3.07
N ASN A 109 4.16 19.42 4.40
CA ASN A 109 3.88 20.51 5.34
C ASN A 109 4.93 21.62 5.25
N MET A 110 6.22 21.27 5.14
CA MET A 110 7.29 22.25 4.91
C MET A 110 7.14 22.96 3.56
N GLN A 111 6.77 22.24 2.50
CA GLN A 111 6.55 22.81 1.17
C GLN A 111 5.27 23.65 1.09
N ALA A 112 4.28 23.41 1.95
CA ALA A 112 3.03 24.17 1.98
C ALA A 112 3.26 25.66 2.30
N ALA A 113 4.31 26.01 3.04
CA ALA A 113 4.71 27.39 3.27
C ALA A 113 5.11 28.12 1.96
N PHE A 114 5.56 27.37 0.96
CA PHE A 114 5.94 27.90 -0.35
C PHE A 114 4.84 27.69 -1.42
N PHE A 115 3.60 27.44 -1.01
CA PHE A 115 2.46 27.33 -1.90
C PHE A 115 1.51 28.52 -1.80
N CYS A 116 1.18 29.13 -2.94
CA CYS A 116 0.14 30.16 -3.01
C CYS A 116 -1.19 29.53 -3.47
N ALA A 117 -2.19 29.49 -2.58
CA ALA A 117 -3.52 28.92 -2.88
C ALA A 117 -4.34 29.76 -3.89
N ASP A 118 -4.10 31.07 -3.94
CA ASP A 118 -4.82 31.97 -4.84
C ASP A 118 -4.43 31.75 -6.30
N CYS A 119 -3.12 31.66 -6.55
CA CYS A 119 -2.56 31.48 -7.88
C CYS A 119 -2.25 30.02 -8.23
N ARG A 120 -2.36 29.09 -7.27
CA ARG A 120 -1.99 27.66 -7.38
C ARG A 120 -0.57 27.46 -7.90
N LYS A 121 0.38 28.20 -7.34
CA LYS A 121 1.80 28.16 -7.70
C LYS A 121 2.64 27.71 -6.51
N GLN A 122 3.55 26.78 -6.76
CA GLN A 122 4.55 26.33 -5.81
C GLN A 122 5.87 27.06 -6.10
N TYR A 123 6.47 27.63 -5.07
CA TYR A 123 7.76 28.30 -5.13
C TYR A 123 8.84 27.45 -4.47
N LYS A 124 10.09 27.65 -4.88
CA LYS A 124 11.23 26.88 -4.36
C LYS A 124 11.98 27.62 -3.26
N THR A 125 12.00 28.95 -3.34
CA THR A 125 12.73 29.81 -2.41
C THR A 125 11.79 30.80 -1.71
N VAL A 126 12.20 31.27 -0.52
CA VAL A 126 11.44 32.26 0.27
C VAL A 126 11.27 33.55 -0.53
N VAL A 127 12.34 34.03 -1.17
CA VAL A 127 12.35 35.28 -1.93
C VAL A 127 11.40 35.24 -3.13
N GLU A 128 11.33 34.11 -3.85
CA GLU A 128 10.37 33.95 -4.94
C GLU A 128 8.92 34.02 -4.45
N MET A 129 8.63 33.40 -3.30
CA MET A 129 7.31 33.46 -2.69
C MET A 129 6.96 34.89 -2.27
N GLU A 130 7.87 35.59 -1.59
CA GLU A 130 7.65 36.96 -1.14
C GLU A 130 7.42 37.92 -2.32
N ASN A 131 8.24 37.82 -3.37
CA ASN A 131 8.07 38.60 -4.59
C ASN A 131 6.74 38.31 -5.28
N HIS A 132 6.26 37.06 -5.24
CA HIS A 132 4.94 36.73 -5.74
C HIS A 132 3.84 37.38 -4.89
N LEU A 133 3.93 37.26 -3.57
CA LEU A 133 2.93 37.83 -2.65
C LEU A 133 2.84 39.35 -2.76
N SER A 134 3.94 40.04 -3.06
CA SER A 134 3.96 41.49 -3.30
C SER A 134 3.61 41.90 -4.74
N SER A 135 3.47 40.94 -5.66
CA SER A 135 3.18 41.25 -7.06
C SER A 135 1.76 41.78 -7.25
N TYR A 136 1.60 42.77 -8.14
CA TYR A 136 0.30 43.38 -8.45
C TYR A 136 -0.74 42.35 -8.87
N ASP A 137 -0.36 41.39 -9.71
CA ASP A 137 -1.24 40.32 -10.20
C ASP A 137 -1.74 39.40 -9.07
N HIS A 138 -0.90 39.11 -8.08
CA HIS A 138 -1.31 38.33 -6.91
C HIS A 138 -2.35 39.08 -6.09
N HIS A 139 -2.11 40.36 -5.80
CA HIS A 139 -3.06 41.19 -5.06
C HIS A 139 -4.41 41.32 -5.78
N HIS A 140 -4.41 41.48 -7.11
CA HIS A 140 -5.64 41.53 -7.89
C HIS A 140 -6.40 40.21 -7.89
N THR A 141 -5.70 39.10 -8.11
CA THR A 141 -6.31 37.76 -8.07
C THR A 141 -6.91 37.45 -6.71
N LYS A 142 -6.20 37.82 -5.64
CA LYS A 142 -6.65 37.68 -4.25
C LYS A 142 -7.90 38.51 -3.98
N ARG A 143 -7.90 39.80 -4.34
CA ARG A 143 -9.07 40.69 -4.15
C ARG A 143 -10.28 40.22 -4.95
N LEU A 144 -10.09 39.75 -6.18
CA LEU A 144 -11.17 39.19 -6.99
C LEU A 144 -11.75 37.92 -6.37
N ARG A 145 -10.91 37.02 -5.87
CA ARG A 145 -11.36 35.79 -5.20
C ARG A 145 -12.10 36.08 -3.90
N GLU A 146 -11.63 37.04 -3.10
CA GLU A 146 -12.30 37.48 -1.88
C GLU A 146 -13.69 38.05 -2.15
N LEU A 147 -13.82 38.93 -3.15
CA LEU A 147 -15.11 39.45 -3.61
C LEU A 147 -16.06 38.33 -4.06
N GLN A 148 -15.55 37.35 -4.81
CA GLN A 148 -16.35 36.21 -5.23
C GLN A 148 -16.77 35.32 -4.04
N GLN A 149 -15.90 35.14 -3.05
CA GLN A 149 -16.20 34.37 -1.85
C GLN A 149 -17.24 35.05 -0.96
N GLN A 150 -17.14 36.37 -0.76
CA GLN A 150 -18.13 37.14 -0.02
C GLN A 150 -19.52 37.06 -0.68
N LYS A 151 -19.59 37.19 -2.02
CA LYS A 151 -20.86 37.01 -2.75
C LYS A 151 -21.46 35.61 -2.60
N ARG A 152 -20.62 34.56 -2.61
CA ARG A 152 -21.08 33.17 -2.39
C ARG A 152 -21.55 32.93 -0.96
N ARG A 153 -20.86 33.48 0.05
CA ARG A 153 -21.26 33.38 1.46
C ARG A 153 -22.59 34.08 1.70
N ALA A 154 -22.74 35.32 1.23
CA ALA A 154 -24.01 36.05 1.29
C ALA A 154 -25.15 35.25 0.63
N GLY A 155 -24.94 34.69 -0.56
CA GLY A 155 -25.94 33.85 -1.22
C GLY A 155 -26.29 32.56 -0.46
N SER A 156 -25.30 31.93 0.20
CA SER A 156 -25.52 30.73 1.01
C SER A 156 -26.24 31.04 2.33
N GLU A 157 -25.91 32.16 2.97
CA GLU A 157 -26.56 32.64 4.20
C GLU A 157 -28.01 33.04 3.92
N GLU A 158 -28.26 33.75 2.81
CA GLU A 158 -29.60 34.08 2.33
C GLU A 158 -30.44 32.81 2.09
N ALA A 159 -29.88 31.80 1.41
CA ALA A 159 -30.55 30.53 1.15
C ALA A 159 -30.83 29.74 2.45
N GLN A 160 -29.89 29.73 3.40
CA GLN A 160 -30.07 29.10 4.71
C GLN A 160 -31.14 29.82 5.54
N HIS A 161 -31.15 31.16 5.54
CA HIS A 161 -32.11 31.95 6.28
C HIS A 161 -33.54 31.80 5.72
N VAL A 162 -33.69 31.76 4.38
CA VAL A 162 -34.97 31.46 3.72
C VAL A 162 -35.45 30.05 4.09
N LYS A 163 -34.57 29.05 4.09
CA LYS A 163 -34.91 27.68 4.49
C LYS A 163 -35.38 27.62 5.95
N ARG A 164 -34.66 28.28 6.86
CA ARG A 164 -35.00 28.34 8.30
C ARG A 164 -36.34 29.02 8.55
N ARG A 165 -36.64 30.12 7.83
CA ARG A 165 -37.97 30.77 7.89
C ARG A 165 -39.09 29.86 7.38
N LYS A 166 -38.85 29.11 6.31
CA LYS A 166 -39.83 28.17 5.76
C LYS A 166 -40.13 27.00 6.71
N GLU A 167 -39.10 26.48 7.39
CA GLU A 167 -39.26 25.44 8.42
C GLU A 167 -40.07 25.97 9.62
N GLN A 168 -39.78 27.18 10.11
CA GLN A 168 -40.55 27.82 11.19
C GLN A 168 -42.03 28.02 10.82
N GLN A 169 -42.31 28.51 9.61
CA GLN A 169 -43.69 28.67 9.13
C GLN A 169 -44.42 27.32 9.03
N GLN A 170 -43.74 26.24 8.64
CA GLN A 170 -44.35 24.90 8.59
C GLN A 170 -44.69 24.36 9.98
N GLU A 171 -43.81 24.58 10.97
CA GLU A 171 -44.04 24.19 12.36
C GLU A 171 -45.21 24.96 12.98
N GLU A 172 -45.28 26.28 12.77
CA GLU A 172 -46.39 27.13 13.24
C GLU A 172 -47.73 26.70 12.64
N VAL A 173 -47.77 26.42 11.33
CA VAL A 173 -48.99 25.95 10.66
C VAL A 173 -49.41 24.57 11.16
N MET A 174 -48.48 23.64 11.41
CA MET A 174 -48.80 22.34 12.01
C MET A 174 -49.32 22.49 13.44
N LEU A 175 -48.71 23.35 14.25
CA LEU A 175 -49.14 23.62 15.61
C LEU A 175 -50.56 24.22 15.64
N GLN A 176 -50.85 25.19 14.76
CA GLN A 176 -52.16 25.81 14.65
C GLN A 176 -53.25 24.81 14.27
N LYS A 177 -52.98 23.90 13.32
CA LYS A 177 -53.91 22.81 12.98
C LYS A 177 -54.17 21.88 14.16
N ARG A 178 -53.14 21.55 14.96
CA ARG A 178 -53.29 20.71 16.16
C ARG A 178 -54.15 21.38 17.23
N ILE A 179 -53.96 22.69 17.46
CA ILE A 179 -54.78 23.48 18.39
C ILE A 179 -56.24 23.54 17.91
N ALA A 180 -56.48 23.80 16.63
CA ALA A 180 -57.84 23.85 16.06
C ALA A 180 -58.57 22.51 16.22
N ALA A 181 -57.90 21.38 15.95
CA ALA A 181 -58.47 20.04 16.15
C ALA A 181 -58.83 19.77 17.62
N GLN A 182 -58.01 20.21 18.57
CA GLN A 182 -58.34 20.13 20.00
C GLN A 182 -59.53 20.99 20.39
N THR A 183 -59.64 22.22 19.88
CA THR A 183 -60.79 23.10 20.18
C THR A 183 -62.09 22.55 19.60
N GLN A 184 -62.06 21.96 18.41
CA GLN A 184 -63.24 21.31 17.80
C GLN A 184 -63.64 20.06 18.57
N ALA A 185 -62.68 19.26 19.03
CA ALA A 185 -62.95 18.09 19.89
C ALA A 185 -63.46 18.49 21.30
N ALA A 186 -63.06 19.65 21.82
CA ALA A 186 -63.58 20.20 23.06
C ALA A 186 -65.02 20.74 22.88
N GLN A 187 -65.31 21.38 21.75
CA GLN A 187 -66.65 21.87 21.41
C GLN A 187 -67.66 20.73 21.17
N SER A 188 -67.24 19.62 20.56
CA SER A 188 -68.10 18.43 20.44
C SER A 188 -68.34 17.75 21.79
N LYS A 189 -67.35 17.75 22.71
CA LYS A 189 -67.52 17.24 24.09
C LYS A 189 -68.48 18.07 24.95
N THR A 190 -68.64 19.37 24.67
CA THR A 190 -69.62 20.24 25.37
C THR A 190 -71.05 20.14 24.85
N MET A 191 -71.30 19.35 23.79
CA MET A 191 -72.65 19.05 23.29
C MET A 191 -73.22 17.71 23.78
N GLU A 192 -72.43 16.85 24.45
CA GLU A 192 -72.86 15.52 24.94
C GLU A 192 -73.22 15.45 26.44
N THR A 193 -73.33 16.56 27.17
CA THR A 193 -73.71 16.55 28.61
C THR A 193 -75.13 17.05 28.89
N LYS A 194 -76.09 16.81 27.99
CA LYS A 194 -77.50 17.07 28.26
C LYS A 194 -78.42 16.06 27.57
N GLU A 195 -78.43 14.82 28.06
CA GLU A 195 -79.60 13.92 28.06
C GLU A 195 -79.36 12.71 29.00
N THR A 196 -80.46 12.22 29.59
CA THR A 196 -80.55 11.60 30.92
C THR A 196 -81.08 10.16 30.85
N THR A 197 -80.51 9.23 31.64
CA THR A 197 -81.06 7.90 32.10
C THR A 197 -81.39 6.87 30.98
N VAL A 198 -81.21 5.55 31.09
CA VAL A 198 -81.66 4.56 32.09
C VAL A 198 -80.90 3.22 31.86
N ALA A 199 -80.74 2.44 32.93
CA ALA A 199 -80.61 0.98 33.07
C ALA A 199 -80.28 0.05 31.86
N ALA A 200 -79.31 -0.87 32.05
CA ALA A 200 -79.45 -2.31 31.76
C ALA A 200 -78.26 -3.12 32.31
N THR A 201 -78.54 -4.38 32.63
CA THR A 201 -77.80 -5.37 33.42
C THR A 201 -77.32 -6.57 32.57
N ASN A 202 -76.31 -7.29 33.06
CA ASN A 202 -75.87 -8.68 32.71
C ASN A 202 -75.24 -8.84 31.30
N ASP A 203 -74.33 -9.76 30.94
CA ASP A 203 -73.66 -10.91 31.57
C ASP A 203 -72.46 -11.32 30.66
N VAL A 204 -71.37 -11.82 31.26
CA VAL A 204 -70.57 -13.03 30.91
C VAL A 204 -70.03 -13.28 29.46
N ASP A 205 -68.71 -13.10 29.35
CA ASP A 205 -67.64 -14.12 29.12
C ASP A 205 -67.30 -14.76 27.74
N THR A 206 -65.97 -14.96 27.58
CA THR A 206 -65.20 -15.89 26.72
C THR A 206 -65.21 -15.71 25.18
N LYS A 207 -64.11 -15.84 24.40
CA LYS A 207 -62.70 -16.24 24.61
C LYS A 207 -61.88 -15.95 23.33
N GLU A 208 -60.63 -15.48 23.52
CA GLU A 208 -59.37 -15.67 22.73
C GLU A 208 -59.35 -15.68 21.18
N LYS A 209 -58.41 -14.94 20.56
CA LYS A 209 -57.07 -15.44 20.14
C LYS A 209 -56.26 -14.40 19.33
N SER A 210 -54.95 -14.36 19.61
CA SER A 210 -53.80 -14.04 18.73
C SER A 210 -53.81 -12.82 17.80
N MET A 211 -52.79 -11.97 17.91
CA MET A 211 -52.24 -11.30 16.72
C MET A 211 -50.71 -11.18 16.83
N GLU A 212 -50.05 -11.82 15.88
CA GLU A 212 -48.60 -11.85 15.68
C GLU A 212 -48.23 -10.88 14.54
N THR A 213 -47.22 -10.04 14.80
CA THR A 213 -46.25 -9.45 13.86
C THR A 213 -46.66 -8.46 12.75
N THR A 214 -45.81 -7.43 12.65
CA THR A 214 -45.11 -6.91 11.44
C THR A 214 -45.47 -5.52 10.88
N LYS A 215 -44.42 -4.68 10.91
CA LYS A 215 -43.94 -3.70 9.91
C LYS A 215 -44.91 -2.64 9.34
N ILE A 216 -44.52 -1.41 9.66
CA ILE A 216 -44.83 -0.16 8.96
C ILE A 216 -44.30 -0.23 7.52
N GLY A 217 -45.18 0.06 6.56
CA GLY A 217 -44.85 0.35 5.17
C GLY A 217 -45.45 1.70 4.78
N PHE A 218 -44.60 2.63 4.32
CA PHE A 218 -45.03 3.82 3.57
C PHE A 218 -44.26 3.86 2.25
N SER A 219 -45.01 3.97 1.16
CA SER A 219 -44.58 3.92 -0.23
C SER A 219 -44.35 5.34 -0.76
N PHE A 220 -43.24 5.57 -1.45
CA PHE A 220 -43.15 6.63 -2.47
C PHE A 220 -42.20 6.19 -3.58
N GLY A 221 -42.71 6.18 -4.81
CA GLY A 221 -42.04 5.66 -6.00
C GLY A 221 -41.07 6.63 -6.66
N GLY A 222 -40.28 6.09 -7.59
CA GLY A 222 -39.45 6.86 -8.53
C GLY A 222 -38.24 6.04 -8.97
N GLY A 223 -38.35 5.37 -10.11
CA GLY A 223 -37.43 4.33 -10.54
C GLY A 223 -36.08 4.80 -11.07
N MET A 224 -35.16 3.85 -11.14
CA MET A 224 -34.04 3.81 -12.08
C MET A 224 -33.55 2.35 -12.18
N LYS A 225 -33.65 1.78 -13.38
CA LYS A 225 -33.21 0.44 -13.74
C LYS A 225 -31.72 0.53 -14.12
N MET A 226 -30.82 -0.04 -13.31
CA MET A 226 -29.45 -0.32 -13.73
C MET A 226 -29.07 -1.73 -13.29
N GLY A 227 -29.09 -2.65 -14.26
CA GLY A 227 -28.67 -4.03 -14.08
C GLY A 227 -27.16 -4.11 -13.84
N SER A 228 -26.77 -4.76 -12.76
CA SER A 228 -25.38 -5.12 -12.46
C SER A 228 -25.21 -6.61 -12.67
N LYS A 229 -24.59 -6.94 -13.81
CA LYS A 229 -24.01 -8.26 -14.10
C LYS A 229 -22.82 -8.50 -13.19
N LYS A 230 -22.70 -9.71 -12.65
CA LYS A 230 -21.51 -10.22 -11.94
C LYS A 230 -20.29 -10.13 -12.87
N PRO A 231 -19.09 -9.68 -12.43
CA PRO A 231 -17.90 -9.82 -13.23
C PRO A 231 -17.32 -11.24 -13.09
N ALA A 232 -17.16 -11.90 -14.23
CA ALA A 232 -16.37 -13.10 -14.40
C ALA A 232 -14.87 -12.79 -14.21
N LYS A 233 -14.16 -13.76 -13.63
CA LYS A 233 -12.70 -13.79 -13.52
C LYS A 233 -12.09 -13.70 -14.93
N LYS A 234 -11.38 -12.62 -15.25
CA LYS A 234 -10.51 -12.54 -16.42
C LYS A 234 -9.08 -12.85 -16.00
N ALA A 235 -8.52 -13.92 -16.57
CA ALA A 235 -7.09 -14.14 -16.61
C ALA A 235 -6.46 -13.03 -17.47
N LEU A 236 -5.49 -12.31 -16.94
CA LEU A 236 -4.61 -11.47 -17.76
C LEU A 236 -3.59 -12.38 -18.43
N ALA A 237 -3.76 -12.56 -19.74
CA ALA A 237 -2.67 -12.99 -20.62
C ALA A 237 -1.69 -11.81 -20.74
N ILE A 238 -0.48 -11.98 -20.20
CA ILE A 238 0.64 -11.08 -20.45
C ILE A 238 1.14 -11.39 -21.85
N SER A 239 0.92 -10.47 -22.79
CA SER A 239 1.53 -10.52 -24.12
C SER A 239 3.04 -10.32 -23.98
N SER A 240 3.81 -11.37 -24.31
CA SER A 240 5.27 -11.39 -24.34
C SER A 240 5.82 -10.46 -25.42
N ALA A 241 6.39 -9.32 -25.03
CA ALA A 241 7.10 -8.39 -25.91
C ALA A 241 8.59 -8.75 -26.02
N PHE A 242 8.90 -10.00 -26.37
CA PHE A 242 10.28 -10.41 -26.67
C PHE A 242 10.29 -11.43 -27.83
N SER A 243 10.06 -10.93 -29.04
CA SER A 243 10.41 -11.67 -30.26
C SER A 243 11.86 -11.34 -30.64
N ASN A 244 12.74 -12.34 -30.51
CA ASN A 244 14.13 -12.29 -30.94
C ASN A 244 14.25 -11.97 -32.44
N PRO A 245 15.04 -10.95 -32.86
CA PRO A 245 15.19 -10.60 -34.26
C PRO A 245 16.24 -11.43 -35.02
N PHE A 246 16.75 -12.52 -34.45
CA PHE A 246 17.67 -13.43 -35.15
C PHE A 246 17.34 -14.89 -34.81
N SER A 247 16.49 -15.49 -35.65
CA SER A 247 16.46 -16.93 -35.83
C SER A 247 16.29 -17.19 -37.33
N LYS A 248 17.15 -18.05 -37.87
CA LYS A 248 17.40 -18.33 -39.30
C LYS A 248 16.16 -18.43 -40.17
#